data_AF-A0AAU2AJ85-F1
#
_entry.id   AF-A0AAU2AJ85-F1
#
_cell.length_a   1.000
_cell.length_b   1.000
_cell.length_c   1.000
_cell.angle_alpha   90.00
_cell.angle_beta   90.00
_cell.angle_gamma   90.00
#
_symmetry.space_group_name_H-M   'P 1'
#
loop_
_entity.id
_entity.type
_entity.pdbx_description
1 polymer ?
#
loop_
_entity_poly.entity_id
_entity_poly.type
_entity_poly.pdbx_seq_one_letter_code
_entity_poly.pdbx_strand_id
1 'polypeptide(L)' 'MNAPAGRPSSSHAAVPPRQAALIDLLDRLLSGGVVLTGDLVLSIADIDLVRVSLRALIVSVGGQTPSPFTISTPPQREQP' A
#
# COMPACT_ATOMS: atom_id res chain seq x y z
N MET A 1 48.43 -11.26 -28.77
CA MET A 1 48.39 -11.44 -27.30
C MET A 1 47.54 -10.32 -26.69
N ASN A 2 46.24 -10.52 -26.50
CA ASN A 2 45.54 -10.19 -25.25
C ASN A 2 44.08 -10.65 -25.29
N ALA A 3 43.67 -11.18 -24.14
CA ALA A 3 42.49 -12.02 -23.89
C ALA A 3 41.15 -11.25 -23.90
N PRO A 4 40.02 -11.95 -24.05
CA PRO A 4 38.70 -11.34 -23.89
C PRO A 4 38.41 -11.13 -22.39
N ALA A 5 38.41 -9.88 -21.95
CA ALA A 5 37.94 -9.54 -20.60
C ALA A 5 36.41 -9.32 -20.64
N GLY A 6 35.66 -10.41 -20.66
CA GLY A 6 34.25 -10.37 -20.26
C GLY A 6 34.18 -10.03 -18.77
N ARG A 7 33.78 -8.80 -18.42
CA ARG A 7 33.42 -8.51 -17.02
C ARG A 7 32.07 -9.16 -16.74
N PRO A 8 31.92 -9.93 -15.65
CA PRO A 8 30.61 -10.41 -15.23
C PRO A 8 29.69 -9.19 -15.04
N SER A 9 28.55 -9.26 -15.70
CA SER A 9 27.41 -8.37 -15.56
C SER A 9 27.05 -8.16 -14.09
N SER A 10 26.68 -6.92 -13.75
CA SER A 10 26.09 -6.43 -12.50
C SER A 10 25.63 -7.51 -11.53
N SER A 11 26.20 -7.50 -10.31
CA SER A 11 25.69 -8.27 -9.18
C SER A 11 24.22 -7.91 -8.93
N HIS A 12 23.31 -8.69 -9.49
CA HIS A 12 21.98 -8.86 -8.93
C HIS A 12 22.23 -9.49 -7.56
N ALA A 13 22.38 -8.65 -6.53
CA ALA A 13 22.57 -9.12 -5.17
C ALA A 13 21.39 -10.05 -4.86
N ALA A 14 21.67 -11.34 -4.74
CA ALA A 14 20.65 -12.36 -4.58
C ALA A 14 19.87 -12.02 -3.31
N VAL A 15 18.59 -11.66 -3.49
CA VAL A 15 17.71 -11.33 -2.38
C VAL A 15 17.52 -12.59 -1.55
N PRO A 16 17.70 -12.55 -0.22
CA PRO A 16 17.43 -13.68 0.65
C PRO A 16 16.01 -14.22 0.40
N PRO A 17 15.81 -15.54 0.35
CA PRO A 17 14.57 -16.17 -0.13
C PRO A 17 13.30 -15.72 0.64
N ARG A 18 13.44 -15.36 1.92
CA ARG A 18 12.33 -14.81 2.73
C ARG A 18 11.89 -13.43 2.26
N GLN A 19 12.84 -12.55 1.90
CA GLN A 19 12.53 -11.21 1.40
C GLN A 19 11.92 -11.28 0.01
N ALA A 20 12.38 -12.20 -0.85
CA ALA A 20 11.75 -12.44 -2.14
C ALA A 20 10.27 -12.85 -2.01
N ALA A 21 9.91 -13.68 -1.01
CA ALA A 21 8.53 -14.08 -0.77
C ALA A 21 7.62 -12.96 -0.24
N LEU A 22 8.16 -12.06 0.60
CA LEU A 22 7.41 -10.88 1.05
C LEU A 22 7.16 -9.91 -0.10
N ILE A 23 8.17 -9.69 -0.95
CA ILE A 23 8.05 -8.80 -2.11
C ILE A 23 7.07 -9.39 -3.12
N ASP A 24 7.09 -10.70 -3.38
CA ASP A 24 6.12 -11.38 -4.23
C ASP A 24 4.69 -11.32 -3.66
N LEU A 25 4.53 -11.52 -2.35
CA LEU A 25 3.24 -11.33 -1.68
C LEU A 25 2.75 -9.89 -1.79
N LEU A 26 3.62 -8.91 -1.53
CA LEU A 26 3.30 -7.50 -1.66
C LEU A 26 2.95 -7.15 -3.11
N ASP A 27 3.71 -7.62 -4.10
CA ASP A 27 3.45 -7.38 -5.54
C ASP A 27 2.10 -7.97 -5.96
N ARG A 28 1.79 -9.18 -5.50
CA ARG A 28 0.50 -9.82 -5.76
C ARG A 28 -0.66 -9.10 -5.07
N LEU A 29 -0.47 -8.60 -3.84
CA LEU A 29 -1.45 -7.77 -3.13
C LEU A 29 -1.63 -6.40 -3.81
N LEU A 30 -0.55 -5.82 -4.35
CA LEU A 30 -0.55 -4.54 -5.06
C LEU A 30 -1.21 -4.65 -6.44
N SER A 31 -0.98 -5.76 -7.17
CA SER A 31 -1.59 -6.01 -8.49
C SER A 31 -3.05 -6.44 -8.40
N GLY A 32 -3.40 -7.32 -7.46
CA GLY A 32 -4.73 -7.95 -7.39
C GLY A 32 -5.71 -7.29 -6.43
N GLY A 33 -5.22 -6.53 -5.46
CA GLY A 33 -6.00 -6.12 -4.30
C GLY A 33 -6.31 -7.27 -3.33
N VAL A 34 -6.81 -6.93 -2.15
CA VAL A 34 -7.11 -7.87 -1.07
C VAL A 34 -8.37 -7.46 -0.33
N VAL A 35 -9.21 -8.44 0.00
CA VAL A 35 -10.39 -8.22 0.86
C VAL A 35 -10.00 -8.48 2.31
N LEU A 36 -10.10 -7.47 3.17
CA LEU A 36 -9.98 -7.61 4.61
C LEU A 36 -11.35 -7.76 5.24
N THR A 37 -11.47 -8.74 6.13
CA THR A 37 -12.63 -8.95 7.01
C THR A 37 -12.16 -9.01 8.45
N GLY A 38 -12.87 -8.33 9.35
CA GLY A 38 -12.55 -8.34 10.76
C GLY A 38 -13.42 -7.37 11.55
N ASP A 39 -13.05 -7.16 12.80
CA ASP A 39 -13.72 -6.20 13.69
C ASP A 39 -12.68 -5.19 14.22
N LEU A 40 -13.09 -3.93 14.35
CA LEU A 40 -12.33 -2.87 14.99
C LEU A 40 -13.12 -2.36 16.20
N VAL A 41 -12.44 -2.21 17.33
CA VAL A 41 -13.02 -1.59 18.53
C VAL A 41 -12.32 -0.26 18.78
N LEU A 42 -13.10 0.79 19.00
CA LEU A 42 -12.63 2.11 19.38
C LEU A 42 -12.88 2.31 20.88
N SER A 43 -11.79 2.54 21.60
CA SER A 43 -11.80 2.60 23.06
C SER A 43 -11.24 3.94 23.55
N ILE A 44 -11.74 4.42 24.69
CA ILE A 44 -11.26 5.64 25.35
C ILE A 44 -11.05 5.31 26.82
N ALA A 45 -9.86 5.63 27.35
CA ALA A 45 -9.51 5.34 28.75
C ALA A 45 -9.81 3.88 29.14
N ASP A 46 -9.37 2.94 28.30
CA ASP A 46 -9.56 1.50 28.47
C ASP A 46 -11.03 1.01 28.43
N ILE A 47 -11.96 1.88 28.02
CA ILE A 47 -13.38 1.54 27.85
C ILE A 47 -13.69 1.41 26.36
N ASP A 48 -14.20 0.24 25.97
CA ASP A 48 -14.68 -0.03 24.62
C ASP A 48 -16.01 0.69 24.36
N LEU A 49 -16.06 1.56 23.34
CA LEU A 49 -17.25 2.37 23.03
C LEU A 49 -17.94 1.95 21.74
N VAL A 50 -17.16 1.67 20.70
CA VAL A 50 -17.69 1.41 19.36
C VAL A 50 -17.04 0.16 18.80
N ARG A 51 -17.86 -0.79 18.32
CA ARG A 51 -17.40 -1.93 17.54
C ARG A 51 -17.86 -1.79 16.10
N VAL A 52 -16.93 -1.94 15.17
CA VAL A 52 -17.16 -1.83 13.73
C VAL A 52 -16.77 -3.15 13.08
N SER A 53 -17.73 -3.83 12.46
CA SER A 53 -17.44 -4.98 11.60
C SER A 53 -17.05 -4.48 10.21
N LEU A 54 -15.85 -4.86 9.77
CA LEU A 54 -15.21 -4.39 8.56
C LEU A 54 -15.25 -5.47 7.48
N ARG A 55 -15.65 -5.06 6.28
CA ARG A 55 -15.39 -5.77 5.03
C ARG A 55 -14.90 -4.74 4.01
N ALA A 56 -13.59 -4.70 3.82
CA ALA A 56 -12.93 -3.69 3.00
C ALA A 56 -12.18 -4.35 1.84
N LEU A 57 -12.29 -3.77 0.65
CA LEU A 57 -11.42 -4.10 -0.48
C LEU A 57 -10.27 -3.08 -0.49
N ILE A 58 -9.04 -3.56 -0.30
CA ILE A 58 -7.82 -2.77 -0.45
C ILE A 58 -7.27 -3.02 -1.84
N VAL A 59 -7.07 -1.97 -2.61
CA VAL A 59 -6.47 -1.99 -3.93
C VAL A 59 -5.34 -0.97 -3.98
N SER A 60 -4.36 -1.18 -4.85
CA SER A 60 -3.36 -0.16 -5.14
C SER A 60 -4.01 1.05 -5.81
N VAL A 61 -3.62 2.25 -5.40
CA VAL A 61 -4.09 3.51 -5.96
C VAL A 61 -2.93 4.23 -6.63
N GLY A 62 -3.16 4.82 -7.81
CA GLY A 62 -2.17 5.63 -8.52
C GLY A 62 -2.42 7.11 -8.30
N GLY A 63 -1.52 7.97 -8.81
CA GLY A 63 -1.66 9.44 -8.70
C GLY A 63 -2.95 10.00 -9.32
N GLN A 64 -3.62 9.22 -10.18
CA GLN A 64 -4.87 9.58 -10.84
C GLN A 64 -6.11 9.01 -10.14
N THR A 65 -5.97 8.26 -9.04
CA THR A 65 -7.12 7.72 -8.30
C THR A 65 -7.66 8.80 -7.37
N PRO A 66 -8.84 9.39 -7.64
CA PRO A 66 -9.40 10.43 -6.80
C PRO A 66 -9.80 9.84 -5.44
N SER A 67 -9.59 10.60 -4.36
CA SER A 67 -10.11 10.22 -3.05
C SER A 67 -11.65 10.23 -3.12
N PRO A 68 -12.33 9.17 -2.68
CA PRO A 68 -13.80 9.14 -2.68
C PRO A 68 -14.42 10.15 -1.72
N PHE A 69 -13.64 10.62 -0.74
CA PHE A 69 -14.02 11.64 0.22
C PHE A 69 -13.39 12.98 -0.14
N THR A 70 -13.86 13.62 -1.21
CA THR A 70 -13.57 15.04 -1.44
C THR A 70 -14.29 15.83 -0.36
N ILE A 71 -13.55 16.41 0.58
CA ILE A 71 -14.10 17.45 1.45
C ILE A 71 -14.44 18.61 0.53
N SER A 72 -15.72 18.91 0.38
CA SER A 72 -16.17 20.10 -0.36
C SER A 72 -15.52 21.32 0.28
N THR A 73 -14.51 21.90 -0.37
CA THR A 73 -14.01 23.23 0.00
C THR A 73 -15.20 24.18 -0.10
N PRO A 74 -15.62 24.82 1.00
CA PRO A 74 -16.69 25.81 0.91
C PRO A 74 -16.26 26.89 -0.10
N PRO A 75 -17.16 27.37 -0.97
CA PRO A 75 -16.80 28.43 -1.92
C PRO A 75 -16.21 29.59 -1.13
N GLN A 76 -14.97 29.98 -1.46
CA GLN A 76 -14.39 31.22 -0.95
C GLN A 76 -15.38 32.32 -1.31
N ARG A 77 -16.10 32.83 -0.30
CA ARG A 77 -16.79 34.11 -0.47
C ARG A 77 -15.67 35.11 -0.74
N GLU A 78 -15.53 35.49 -2.01
CA GLU A 78 -14.73 36.63 -2.42
C GLU A 78 -15.10 37.77 -1.46
N GLN A 79 -14.10 38.15 -0.67
CA GLN A 79 -14.20 39.24 0.28
C GLN A 79 -14.31 40.54 -0.53
N PRO A 80 -15.20 41.46 -0.12
CA PRO A 80 -15.53 42.67 -0.86
C PRO A 80 -14.37 43.67 -0.98
#